data_AF-A0A849PS27-F1
#
_entry.id   AF-A0A849PS27-F1
#
_cell.length_a   1.000
_cell.length_b   1.000
_cell.length_c   1.000
_cell.angle_alpha   90.00
_cell.angle_beta   90.00
_cell.angle_gamma   90.00
#
_symmetry.space_group_name_H-M   'P 1'
#
loop_
_entity.id
_entity.type
_entity.pdbx_description
1 polymer ?
#
loop_
_entity_poly.entity_id
_entity_poly.type
_entity_poly.pdbx_seq_one_letter_code
_entity_poly.pdbx_strand_id
1 'polypeptide(L)'
;MNRTKLNYWIDVGLALSFFICFITGLIKWPGAIKIIGVSAYKALHVPNISMLHDWSGLIMGLLVLIHLVLHWEWIVCVTKSIFKGEGKIGGK
;
A
#
# COMPACT_ATOMS: atom_id res chain seq x y z
N MET A 1 9.00 4.00 24.41
CA MET A 1 8.98 4.70 23.10
C MET A 1 7.59 5.31 22.90
N ASN A 2 7.50 6.57 22.47
CA ASN A 2 6.19 7.24 22.26
C ASN A 2 5.36 6.49 21.22
N ARG A 3 4.11 6.15 21.56
CA ARG A 3 3.14 5.51 20.66
C ARG A 3 3.03 6.25 19.32
N THR A 4 3.03 7.58 19.35
CA THR A 4 3.02 8.44 18.16
C THR A 4 4.25 8.24 17.26
N LYS A 5 5.45 8.06 17.84
CA LYS A 5 6.66 7.79 17.06
C LYS A 5 6.59 6.41 16.40
N LEU A 6 6.10 5.39 17.13
CA LEU A 6 5.95 4.04 16.60
C LEU A 6 4.98 4.02 15.41
N ASN A 7 3.83 4.67 15.54
CA ASN A 7 2.83 4.76 14.47
C ASN A 7 3.40 5.46 13.24
N TYR A 8 4.11 6.58 13.43
CA TYR A 8 4.76 7.29 12.34
C TYR A 8 5.78 6.43 11.59
N TRP A 9 6.61 5.67 12.31
CA TRP A 9 7.58 4.77 11.68
C TRP A 9 6.92 3.62 10.89
N ILE A 10 5.81 3.09 11.38
CA ILE A 10 5.03 2.06 10.67
C ILE A 10 4.44 2.63 9.39
N ASP A 11 3.83 3.83 9.46
CA ASP A 11 3.27 4.50 8.28
C ASP A 11 4.33 4.82 7.23
N VAL A 12 5.49 5.31 7.65
CA VAL A 12 6.62 5.56 6.74
C VAL A 12 7.10 4.26 6.10
N GLY A 13 7.23 3.17 6.87
CA GLY A 13 7.58 1.85 6.35
C GLY A 13 6.56 1.31 5.35
N LEU A 14 5.27 1.53 5.61
CA LEU A 14 4.17 1.14 4.73
C LEU A 14 4.19 1.96 3.42
N ALA A 15 4.35 3.28 3.51
CA ALA A 15 4.46 4.15 2.34
C ALA A 15 5.67 3.77 1.48
N LEU A 16 6.83 3.53 2.09
CA LEU A 16 8.04 3.12 1.38
C LEU A 16 7.85 1.76 0.67
N SER A 17 7.29 0.78 1.38
CA SER A 17 7.01 -0.55 0.82
C SER A 17 6.00 -0.47 -0.33
N PHE A 18 5.01 0.42 -0.21
CA PHE A 18 4.05 0.71 -1.26
C PHE A 18 4.72 1.25 -2.52
N PHE A 19 5.60 2.25 -2.40
CA PHE A 19 6.32 2.78 -3.57
C PHE A 19 7.19 1.73 -4.25
N ILE A 20 7.90 0.91 -3.48
CA ILE A 20 8.75 -0.17 -4.02
C ILE A 20 7.88 -1.21 -4.76
N CYS A 21 6.80 -1.67 -4.13
CA CYS A 21 5.89 -2.65 -4.73
C CYS A 21 5.17 -2.07 -5.97
N PHE A 22 4.84 -0.78 -5.95
CA PHE A 22 4.20 -0.08 -7.05
C PHE A 22 5.13 0.06 -8.26
N ILE A 23 6.38 0.51 -8.04
CA ILE A 23 7.38 0.64 -9.11
C ILE A 23 7.69 -0.73 -9.73
N THR A 24 7.92 -1.76 -8.92
CA THR A 24 8.18 -3.12 -9.40
C THR A 24 6.97 -3.71 -10.14
N GLY A 25 5.74 -3.42 -9.69
CA GLY A 25 4.50 -3.82 -10.37
C GLY A 25 4.31 -3.13 -11.72
N LEU A 26 4.63 -1.83 -11.81
CA LEU A 26 4.61 -1.09 -13.09
C LEU A 26 5.61 -1.67 -14.10
N ILE A 27 6.80 -2.06 -13.64
CA ILE A 27 7.80 -2.73 -14.50
C ILE A 27 7.29 -4.10 -14.98
N LYS A 28 6.56 -4.84 -14.15
CA LYS A 28 6.00 -6.16 -14.49
C LYS A 28 4.78 -6.08 -15.42
N TRP A 29 4.07 -4.96 -15.46
CA TRP A 29 2.85 -4.83 -16.25
C TRP A 29 3.13 -5.07 -17.75
N PRO A 30 2.43 -5.99 -18.45
CA PRO A 30 2.62 -6.23 -19.88
C PRO A 30 2.46 -4.98 -20.77
N GLY A 31 1.76 -3.94 -20.29
CA GLY A 31 1.73 -2.63 -20.95
C GLY A 31 3.10 -1.94 -21.00
N ALA A 32 3.94 -2.14 -19.98
CA ALA A 32 5.31 -1.62 -19.95
C ALA A 32 6.18 -2.23 -21.06
N ILE A 33 6.02 -3.52 -21.36
CA ILE A 33 6.74 -4.18 -22.47
C ILE A 33 6.45 -3.48 -23.80
N LYS A 34 5.22 -3.02 -24.02
CA LYS A 34 4.83 -2.26 -25.22
C LYS A 34 5.46 -0.87 -25.28
N ILE A 35 5.77 -0.24 -24.14
CA ILE A 35 6.32 1.12 -24.06
C ILE A 35 7.84 1.11 -24.14
N ILE A 36 8.50 0.18 -23.42
CA ILE A 36 9.98 0.13 -23.30
C ILE A 36 10.63 -0.80 -24.34
N GLY A 37 9.87 -1.73 -24.93
CA GLY A 37 10.35 -2.70 -25.90
C GLY A 37 10.88 -3.99 -25.28
N VAL A 38 10.73 -5.10 -26.02
CA VAL A 38 11.03 -6.48 -25.58
C VAL A 38 12.53 -6.68 -25.26
N SER A 39 13.42 -5.95 -25.96
CA SER A 39 14.87 -5.99 -25.77
C SER A 39 15.32 -5.37 -24.44
N ALA A 40 14.72 -4.23 -24.04
CA ALA A 40 14.98 -3.61 -22.75
C ALA A 40 14.38 -4.45 -21.59
N TYR A 41 13.22 -5.07 -21.83
CA TYR A 41 12.58 -5.97 -20.87
C TYR A 41 13.47 -7.20 -20.56
N LYS A 42 14.04 -7.85 -21.58
CA LYS A 42 15.00 -8.95 -21.37
C LYS A 42 16.31 -8.52 -20.70
N ALA A 43 16.80 -7.30 -20.99
CA ALA A 43 18.03 -6.77 -20.37
C ALA A 43 17.89 -6.53 -18.86
N LEU A 44 16.67 -6.25 -18.38
CA LEU A 44 16.37 -5.93 -16.98
C LEU A 44 16.34 -7.14 -16.03
N HIS A 45 16.69 -8.36 -16.47
CA HIS A 45 16.66 -9.56 -15.61
C HIS A 45 15.35 -9.68 -14.80
N VAL A 46 14.23 -9.65 -15.53
CA VAL A 46 12.85 -9.79 -15.02
C VAL A 46 12.62 -10.91 -14.00
N PRO A 47 13.32 -12.07 -14.03
CA PRO A 47 13.19 -13.09 -12.99
C PRO A 47 13.49 -12.57 -11.58
N ASN A 48 14.55 -11.75 -11.43
CA ASN A 48 14.93 -11.20 -10.13
C ASN A 48 13.94 -10.13 -9.66
N ILE A 49 13.42 -9.32 -10.60
CA ILE A 49 12.39 -8.30 -10.29
C ILE A 49 11.08 -8.98 -9.87
N SER A 50 10.72 -10.11 -10.47
CA SER A 50 9.51 -10.86 -10.08
C SER A 50 9.62 -11.40 -8.66
N MET A 51 10.77 -11.95 -8.30
CA MET A 51 11.01 -12.43 -6.93
C MET A 51 10.98 -11.27 -5.92
N LEU A 52 11.63 -10.14 -6.24
CA LEU A 52 11.57 -8.94 -5.37
C LEU A 52 10.16 -8.38 -5.26
N HIS A 53 9.39 -8.37 -6.35
CA HIS A 53 8.01 -7.91 -6.34
C HIS A 53 7.15 -8.79 -5.43
N ASP A 54 7.21 -10.12 -5.60
CA ASP A 54 6.42 -11.05 -4.81
C ASP A 54 6.75 -10.94 -3.31
N TRP A 55 8.04 -10.83 -2.96
CA TRP A 55 8.47 -10.60 -1.57
C TRP A 55 8.07 -9.21 -1.05
N SER A 56 8.18 -8.16 -1.86
CA SER A 56 7.77 -6.80 -1.48
C SER A 56 6.26 -6.69 -1.27
N GLY A 57 5.46 -7.39 -2.08
CA GLY A 57 4.01 -7.47 -1.94
C GLY A 57 3.61 -8.20 -0.67
N LEU A 58 4.34 -9.26 -0.30
CA LEU A 58 4.10 -10.01 0.93
C LEU A 58 4.44 -9.18 2.18
N ILE A 59 5.56 -8.45 2.15
CA ILE A 59 5.94 -7.50 3.21
C ILE A 59 4.93 -6.37 3.32
N MET A 60 4.50 -5.81 2.18
CA MET A 60 3.48 -4.75 2.15
C MET A 60 2.15 -5.23 2.71
N GLY A 61 1.71 -6.44 2.36
CA GLY A 61 0.50 -7.06 2.92
C GLY A 61 0.58 -7.20 4.44
N LEU A 62 1.72 -7.67 4.96
CA LEU A 62 1.93 -7.77 6.39
C LEU A 62 1.93 -6.40 7.09
N LEU A 63 2.61 -5.40 6.50
CA LEU A 63 2.62 -4.03 7.02
C LEU A 63 1.22 -3.42 7.04
N VAL A 64 0.42 -3.64 6.00
CA VAL A 64 -0.99 -3.18 5.95
C VAL A 64 -1.81 -3.83 7.06
N LEU A 65 -1.66 -5.14 7.30
CA LEU A 65 -2.35 -5.82 8.40
C LEU A 65 -1.96 -5.22 9.76
N ILE A 66 -0.67 -5.00 10.00
CA ILE A 66 -0.18 -4.38 11.24
C ILE A 66 -0.75 -2.97 11.39
N HIS A 67 -0.74 -2.16 10.33
CA HIS A 67 -1.30 -0.81 10.32
C HIS A 67 -2.80 -0.83 10.64
N LEU A 68 -3.57 -1.72 10.01
CA LEU A 68 -5.02 -1.85 10.24
C LEU A 68 -5.32 -2.23 11.68
N VAL A 69 -4.57 -3.18 12.27
CA VAL A 69 -4.74 -3.57 13.68
C VAL A 69 -4.40 -2.39 14.61
N LEU A 70 -3.33 -1.65 14.29
CA LEU A 70 -2.88 -0.53 15.12
C LEU A 70 -3.81 0.68 15.03
N HIS A 71 -4.44 0.91 13.88
CA HIS A 71 -5.41 1.98 13.64
C HIS A 71 -6.88 1.51 13.75
N TRP A 72 -7.14 0.28 14.20
CA TRP A 72 -8.47 -0.33 14.23
C TRP A 72 -9.51 0.51 14.97
N GLU A 73 -9.14 1.08 16.12
CA GLU A 73 -9.98 1.97 16.92
C GLU A 73 -10.41 3.22 16.12
N TRP A 74 -9.47 3.81 15.37
CA TRP A 74 -9.74 4.97 14.51
C TRP A 74 -10.63 4.57 13.33
N ILE A 75 -10.36 3.43 12.68
CA ILE A 75 -11.17 2.92 11.56
C ILE A 75 -12.62 2.71 12.01
N VAL A 76 -12.85 1.99 13.12
CA VAL A 76 -14.20 1.74 13.64
C VAL A 76 -14.89 3.06 14.00
N CYS A 77 -14.17 4.03 14.56
CA CYS A 77 -14.71 5.36 14.86
C CYS A 77 -15.14 6.11 13.58
N VAL A 78 -14.29 6.13 12.55
CA VAL A 78 -14.58 6.77 11.27
C VAL A 78 -15.69 6.05 10.52
N THR A 79 -15.68 4.72 10.44
CA THR A 79 -16.76 3.93 9.84
C THR A 79 -18.09 4.19 10.56
N LYS A 80 -18.12 4.19 11.90
CA LYS A 80 -19.32 4.56 12.66
C LYS A 80 -19.77 5.99 12.39
N SER A 81 -18.83 6.94 12.25
CA SER A 81 -19.15 8.34 11.92
C SER A 81 -19.78 8.46 10.53
N ILE A 82 -19.22 7.80 9.52
CA ILE A 82 -19.74 7.76 8.15
C ILE A 82 -21.15 7.15 8.13
N PHE A 83 -21.34 5.99 8.78
CA PHE A 83 -22.64 5.32 8.82
C PHE A 83 -23.68 6.00 9.73
N LYS A 84 -23.26 6.81 10.71
CA LYS A 84 -24.15 7.63 11.56
C LYS A 84 -24.47 9.01 10.95
N GLY A 85 -23.88 9.30 9.79
CA GLY A 85 -23.90 10.60 9.11
C GLY A 85 -25.12 10.93 8.23
N GLU A 86 -26.26 10.25 8.39
CA GLU A 86 -27.53 10.65 7.72
C GLU A 86 -28.68 10.79 8.73
N GLY A 87 -28.42 11.51 9.83
CA GLY A 87 -29.37 11.59 10.93
C GLY A 87 -29.99 12.95 11.24
N LYS A 88 -29.32 14.10 10.99
CA LYS A 88 -29.84 15.41 11.43
C LYS A 88 -29.23 16.61 10.68
N ILE A 89 -29.84 17.04 9.57
CA ILE A 89 -29.99 18.47 9.24
C ILE A 89 -31.18 18.69 8.30
N GLY A 90 -32.37 18.36 8.80
CA GLY A 90 -33.64 18.93 8.37
C GLY A 90 -34.27 19.59 9.58
N GLY A 91 -34.29 20.92 9.59
CA GLY A 91 -34.80 21.72 10.71
C GLY A 91 -34.44 23.19 10.53
N LYS A 92 -35.02 23.80 9.48
CA LYS A 92 -35.38 25.21 9.54
C LYS A 92 -36.48 25.40 10.58
#